data_AF-A0A965KH41-F1
#
_entry.id   AF-A0A965KH41-F1
#
_cell.length_a   1.000
_cell.length_b   1.000
_cell.length_c   1.000
_cell.angle_alpha   90.00
_cell.angle_beta   90.00
_cell.angle_gamma   90.00
#
_symmetry.space_group_name_H-M   'P 1'
#
loop_
_entity.id
_entity.type
_entity.pdbx_description
1 polymer ?
#
loop_
_entity_poly.entity_id
_entity_poly.type
_entity_poly.pdbx_seq_one_letter_code
_entity_poly.pdbx_strand_id
1 'polypeptide(L)'
;MLYALLLQSANDVAVALAIDRGGDVPTFVTRMNRRAAELGMTRTTFVTPNGLTYGKGPHDTTTARDLAKLAVTLCRFPEVLKYTSTKQYLFRRPGRPIELLNHNHLLNSFPGCDGLKTGWTVAAHASIVTTAKVKDVRVIAVVLGCQCPAGAKPEQRLRDSLAADLMGQGLDKLKKLEAEKALRQAQVPAIAPPPKAPVKAKKEQGFWDWLGDLFSF
;
A
#
# COMPACT_ATOMS: atom_id res chain seq x y z
N MET A 1 1.61 5.10 20.11
CA MET A 1 0.89 3.86 19.75
C MET A 1 1.25 3.35 18.35
N LEU A 2 1.03 4.11 17.27
CA LEU A 2 1.28 3.61 15.90
C LEU A 2 2.72 3.12 15.64
N TYR A 3 3.74 3.78 16.18
CA TYR A 3 5.12 3.28 16.10
C TYR A 3 5.29 1.90 16.76
N ALA A 4 4.71 1.68 17.94
CA ALA A 4 4.77 0.38 18.62
C ALA A 4 4.02 -0.72 17.83
N LEU A 5 2.85 -0.40 17.28
CA LEU A 5 2.09 -1.32 16.43
C LEU A 5 2.91 -1.71 15.17
N LEU A 6 3.45 -0.73 14.46
CA LEU A 6 4.02 -0.94 13.14
C LEU A 6 5.47 -1.44 13.17
N LEU A 7 6.29 -0.99 14.12
CA LEU A 7 7.70 -1.40 14.22
C LEU A 7 7.85 -2.71 15.01
N GLN A 8 7.14 -2.83 16.13
CA GLN A 8 7.30 -3.91 17.11
C GLN A 8 6.17 -4.94 17.10
N SER A 9 5.13 -4.73 16.28
CA SER A 9 3.97 -5.65 16.24
C SER A 9 3.28 -5.77 17.61
N ALA A 10 3.19 -4.67 18.35
CA ALA A 10 2.64 -4.66 19.71
C ALA A 10 1.14 -5.03 19.71
N ASN A 11 0.82 -6.24 20.18
CA ASN A 11 -0.52 -6.83 20.11
C ASN A 11 -1.52 -6.16 21.05
N ASP A 12 -1.05 -5.72 22.22
CA ASP A 12 -1.78 -4.91 23.19
C ASP A 12 -2.21 -3.57 22.57
N VAL A 13 -1.30 -2.92 21.84
CA VAL A 13 -1.57 -1.68 21.12
C VAL A 13 -2.58 -1.89 19.99
N ALA A 14 -2.54 -3.02 19.29
CA ALA A 14 -3.54 -3.36 18.28
C ALA A 14 -4.96 -3.46 18.90
N VAL A 15 -5.07 -4.13 20.05
CA VAL A 15 -6.34 -4.23 20.79
C VAL A 15 -6.80 -2.86 21.32
N ALA A 16 -5.89 -2.08 21.91
CA ALA A 16 -6.21 -0.75 22.42
C ALA A 16 -6.71 0.19 21.31
N LEU A 17 -6.07 0.16 20.13
CA LEU A 17 -6.51 0.93 18.96
C LEU A 17 -7.85 0.42 18.41
N ALA A 18 -8.10 -0.89 18.46
CA ALA A 18 -9.37 -1.47 18.06
C ALA A 18 -10.52 -0.98 18.96
N ILE A 19 -10.31 -0.97 20.28
CA ILE A 19 -11.27 -0.43 21.26
C ILE A 19 -11.47 1.07 21.04
N ASP A 20 -10.39 1.85 20.92
CA ASP A 20 -10.45 3.30 20.73
C ASP A 20 -11.19 3.71 19.44
N ARG A 21 -11.01 2.95 18.34
CA ARG A 21 -11.63 3.27 17.03
C ARG A 21 -12.94 2.55 16.77
N GLY A 22 -13.22 1.46 17.47
CA GLY A 22 -14.38 0.59 17.26
C GLY A 22 -15.38 0.61 18.40
N GLY A 23 -15.04 1.17 19.57
CA GLY A 23 -15.77 1.01 20.83
C GLY A 23 -15.40 -0.28 21.54
N ASP A 24 -15.34 -1.38 20.79
CA ASP A 24 -14.89 -2.70 21.25
C ASP A 24 -14.22 -3.50 20.11
N VAL A 25 -13.62 -4.64 20.48
CA VAL A 25 -12.93 -5.52 19.52
C VAL A 25 -13.89 -6.14 18.48
N PRO A 26 -15.03 -6.75 18.85
CA PRO A 26 -15.96 -7.32 17.86
C PRO A 26 -16.45 -6.33 16.80
N THR A 27 -16.78 -5.10 17.21
CA THR A 27 -17.21 -4.02 16.32
C THR A 27 -16.08 -3.59 15.40
N PHE A 28 -14.85 -3.49 15.92
CA PHE A 28 -13.68 -3.20 15.09
C PHE A 28 -13.40 -4.31 14.07
N VAL A 29 -13.48 -5.58 14.45
CA VAL A 29 -13.31 -6.73 13.53
C VAL A 29 -14.39 -6.74 12.45
N THR A 30 -15.63 -6.39 12.80
CA THR A 30 -16.71 -6.20 11.81
C THR A 30 -16.35 -5.12 10.78
N ARG A 31 -15.79 -3.99 11.24
CA ARG A 31 -15.28 -2.93 10.34
C ARG A 31 -14.10 -3.40 9.48
N MET A 32 -13.19 -4.20 10.02
CA MET A 32 -12.08 -4.78 9.26
C MET A 32 -12.59 -5.65 8.11
N ASN A 33 -13.55 -6.54 8.38
CA ASN A 33 -14.15 -7.39 7.36
C ASN A 33 -14.98 -6.61 6.33
N ARG A 34 -15.71 -5.58 6.77
CA ARG A 34 -16.38 -4.66 5.84
C ARG A 34 -15.38 -3.99 4.90
N ARG A 35 -14.26 -3.51 5.44
CA ARG A 35 -13.20 -2.90 4.63
C ARG A 35 -12.53 -3.92 3.69
N ALA A 36 -12.34 -5.16 4.12
CA ALA A 36 -11.85 -6.24 3.27
C ALA A 36 -12.78 -6.44 2.07
N ALA A 37 -14.11 -6.49 2.30
CA ALA A 37 -15.10 -6.61 1.24
C ALA A 37 -15.09 -5.41 0.27
N GLU A 38 -15.04 -4.17 0.78
CA GLU A 38 -14.93 -2.94 -0.03
C GLU A 38 -13.68 -2.94 -0.94
N LEU A 39 -12.59 -3.57 -0.48
CA LEU A 39 -11.35 -3.71 -1.25
C LEU A 39 -11.35 -4.95 -2.17
N GLY A 40 -12.45 -5.71 -2.20
CA GLY A 40 -12.58 -6.94 -2.97
C GLY A 40 -11.66 -8.06 -2.47
N MET A 41 -11.32 -8.08 -1.18
CA MET A 41 -10.51 -9.11 -0.54
C MET A 41 -11.35 -10.36 -0.24
N THR A 42 -11.86 -11.01 -1.30
CA THR A 42 -12.90 -12.06 -1.22
C THR A 42 -12.46 -13.36 -0.57
N ARG A 43 -11.16 -13.54 -0.29
CA ARG A 43 -10.60 -14.69 0.42
C ARG A 43 -9.94 -14.28 1.73
N THR A 44 -10.40 -13.18 2.32
CA THR A 44 -9.92 -12.68 3.60
C THR A 44 -11.03 -12.68 4.64
N THR A 45 -10.75 -13.21 5.82
CA THR A 45 -11.59 -13.09 7.02
C THR A 45 -10.71 -12.73 8.20
N PHE A 46 -11.02 -11.61 8.86
CA PHE A 46 -10.38 -11.21 10.11
C PHE A 46 -11.25 -11.67 11.29
N VAL A 47 -10.61 -12.25 12.29
CA VAL A 47 -11.20 -12.68 13.56
C VAL A 47 -10.61 -11.86 14.71
N THR A 48 -9.37 -11.39 14.57
CA THR A 48 -8.66 -10.58 15.57
C THR A 48 -8.08 -9.30 14.96
N PRO A 49 -7.82 -8.26 15.76
CA PRO A 49 -7.14 -7.06 15.27
C PRO A 49 -5.61 -7.23 15.15
N ASN A 50 -5.04 -8.34 15.64
CA ASN A 50 -3.59 -8.51 15.79
C ASN A 50 -3.00 -9.74 15.07
N GLY A 51 -3.82 -10.60 14.46
CA GLY A 51 -3.34 -11.76 13.70
C GLY A 51 -2.93 -12.95 14.54
N LEU A 52 -3.22 -12.95 15.84
CA LEU A 52 -2.81 -14.05 16.72
C LEU A 52 -3.70 -15.27 16.54
N THR A 53 -3.05 -16.42 16.39
CA THR A 53 -3.68 -17.74 16.37
C THR A 53 -3.76 -18.27 17.80
N TYR A 54 -4.90 -18.05 18.50
CA TYR A 54 -5.14 -18.59 19.83
C TYR A 54 -6.35 -19.53 19.86
N GLY A 55 -6.21 -20.63 20.61
CA GLY A 55 -7.29 -21.57 20.87
C GLY A 55 -7.70 -22.42 19.66
N LYS A 56 -8.84 -23.09 19.77
CA LYS A 56 -9.43 -23.95 18.72
C LYS A 56 -10.46 -23.22 17.84
N GLY A 57 -10.59 -21.91 18.01
CA GLY A 57 -11.58 -21.10 17.31
C GLY A 57 -11.17 -20.75 15.87
N PRO A 58 -12.02 -20.01 15.13
CA PRO A 58 -11.65 -19.52 13.81
C PRO A 58 -10.41 -18.60 13.91
N HIS A 59 -9.61 -18.60 12.86
CA HIS A 59 -8.41 -17.79 12.76
C HIS A 59 -8.48 -16.84 11.57
N ASP A 60 -7.68 -15.79 11.62
CA ASP A 60 -7.51 -14.87 10.50
C ASP A 60 -7.04 -15.65 9.25
N THR A 61 -7.69 -15.41 8.11
CA THR A 61 -7.35 -16.02 6.82
C THR A 61 -7.23 -14.93 5.77
N THR A 62 -6.32 -15.10 4.81
CA THR A 62 -6.13 -14.17 3.70
C THR A 62 -5.36 -14.84 2.54
N THR A 63 -5.10 -14.10 1.48
CA THR A 63 -4.25 -14.53 0.36
C THR A 63 -3.23 -13.45 0.01
N ALA A 64 -2.15 -13.84 -0.67
CA ALA A 64 -1.15 -12.87 -1.15
C ALA A 64 -1.78 -11.81 -2.06
N ARG A 65 -2.76 -12.20 -2.90
CA ARG A 65 -3.49 -11.30 -3.79
C ARG A 65 -4.32 -10.28 -3.02
N ASP A 66 -5.00 -10.69 -1.95
CA ASP A 66 -5.84 -9.80 -1.18
C ASP A 66 -5.02 -8.82 -0.34
N LEU A 67 -3.94 -9.29 0.29
CA LEU A 67 -3.00 -8.40 0.97
C LEU A 67 -2.31 -7.43 0.00
N ALA A 68 -2.06 -7.82 -1.26
CA ALA A 68 -1.56 -6.90 -2.27
C ALA A 68 -2.55 -5.77 -2.57
N LYS A 69 -3.86 -6.05 -2.64
CA LYS A 69 -4.91 -5.01 -2.81
C LYS A 69 -4.93 -4.03 -1.63
N LEU A 70 -4.83 -4.57 -0.41
CA LEU A 70 -4.73 -3.75 0.80
C LEU A 70 -3.47 -2.88 0.76
N ALA A 71 -2.32 -3.45 0.42
CA ALA A 71 -1.04 -2.74 0.33
C ALA A 71 -1.07 -1.61 -0.71
N VAL A 72 -1.64 -1.86 -1.89
CA VAL A 72 -1.83 -0.83 -2.94
C VAL A 72 -2.65 0.33 -2.40
N THR A 73 -3.71 0.04 -1.63
CA THR A 73 -4.54 1.07 -1.01
C THR A 73 -3.76 1.84 0.06
N LEU A 74 -3.05 1.15 0.95
CA LEU A 74 -2.27 1.77 2.02
C LEU A 74 -1.15 2.68 1.49
N CYS A 75 -0.50 2.30 0.38
CA CYS A 75 0.56 3.11 -0.24
C CYS A 75 0.07 4.46 -0.80
N ARG A 76 -1.24 4.70 -0.86
CA ARG A 76 -1.83 6.00 -1.24
C ARG A 76 -1.90 6.98 -0.06
N PHE A 77 -1.62 6.53 1.16
CA PHE A 77 -1.63 7.34 2.37
C PHE A 77 -0.19 7.59 2.85
N PRO A 78 0.38 8.78 2.58
CA PRO A 78 1.77 9.09 2.98
C PRO A 78 2.02 8.91 4.48
N GLU A 79 1.01 9.09 5.32
CA GLU A 79 1.07 8.89 6.76
C GLU A 79 1.40 7.44 7.12
N VAL A 80 0.86 6.47 6.38
CA VAL A 80 1.19 5.04 6.61
C VAL A 80 2.68 4.81 6.34
N LEU A 81 3.16 5.30 5.20
CA LEU A 81 4.55 5.17 4.79
C LEU A 81 5.52 5.89 5.73
N LYS A 82 5.11 7.02 6.34
CA LYS A 82 5.88 7.69 7.39
C LYS A 82 6.18 6.76 8.57
N TYR A 83 5.19 6.00 9.03
CA TYR A 83 5.39 5.08 10.15
C TYR A 83 6.14 3.81 9.71
N THR A 84 5.74 3.19 8.59
CA THR A 84 6.31 1.91 8.16
C THR A 84 7.74 2.01 7.65
N SER A 85 8.17 3.19 7.17
CA SER A 85 9.55 3.45 6.75
C SER A 85 10.49 3.79 7.91
N THR A 86 9.96 4.00 9.12
CA THR A 86 10.77 4.33 10.29
C THR A 86 11.56 3.10 10.73
N LYS A 87 12.89 3.17 10.63
CA LYS A 87 13.83 2.10 11.01
C LYS A 87 13.93 1.92 12.53
N GLN A 88 13.94 3.04 13.24
CA GLN A 88 14.11 3.12 14.68
C GLN A 88 13.30 4.29 15.21
N TYR A 89 12.65 4.11 16.36
CA TYR A 89 11.92 5.16 17.05
C TYR A 89 12.21 5.14 18.55
N LEU A 90 12.62 6.28 19.10
CA LEU A 90 12.85 6.42 20.53
C LEU A 90 11.56 6.86 21.22
N PHE A 91 10.90 5.93 21.91
CA PHE A 91 9.76 6.22 22.76
C PHE A 91 10.24 6.84 24.07
N ARG A 92 10.05 8.15 24.21
CA ARG A 92 10.50 8.91 25.37
C ARG A 92 9.53 8.74 26.53
N ARG A 93 9.94 7.96 27.53
CA ARG A 93 9.34 7.92 28.87
C ARG A 93 10.34 8.55 29.85
N PRO A 94 9.93 9.49 30.71
CA PRO A 94 10.81 10.08 31.72
C PRO A 94 11.57 9.00 32.50
N GLY A 95 12.90 9.09 32.52
CA GLY A 95 13.79 8.16 33.23
C GLY A 95 14.01 6.78 32.58
N ARG A 96 13.27 6.40 31.53
CA ARG A 96 13.45 5.09 30.86
C ARG A 96 13.02 5.14 29.39
N PRO A 97 13.84 5.72 28.50
CA PRO A 97 13.55 5.68 27.08
C PRO A 97 13.50 4.23 26.57
N ILE A 98 12.56 3.95 25.68
CA ILE A 98 12.43 2.64 25.04
C ILE A 98 12.73 2.83 23.56
N GLU A 99 13.71 2.09 23.06
CA GLU A 99 14.02 2.06 21.65
C GLU A 99 13.18 1.00 20.93
N LEU A 100 12.52 1.39 19.85
CA LEU A 100 11.73 0.50 19.00
C LEU A 100 12.47 0.32 17.68
N LEU A 101 12.85 -0.91 17.35
CA LEU A 101 13.48 -1.25 16.08
C LEU A 101 12.44 -1.85 15.13
N ASN A 102 12.52 -1.53 13.85
CA ASN A 102 11.58 -2.11 12.89
C ASN A 102 11.94 -3.58 12.59
N HIS A 103 10.95 -4.47 12.66
CA HIS A 103 11.13 -5.88 12.28
C HIS A 103 11.34 -6.09 10.77
N ASN A 104 11.04 -5.08 9.93
CA ASN A 104 11.32 -5.14 8.50
C ASN A 104 12.80 -4.81 8.22
N HIS A 105 13.65 -5.84 8.12
CA HIS A 105 15.07 -5.68 7.84
C HIS A 105 15.36 -5.09 6.45
N LEU A 106 14.42 -5.21 5.50
CA LEU A 106 14.57 -4.70 4.14
C LEU A 106 14.66 -3.17 4.08
N LEU A 107 14.20 -2.46 5.11
CA LEU A 107 14.41 -1.01 5.21
C LEU A 107 15.91 -0.62 5.21
N ASN A 108 16.78 -1.54 5.62
CA ASN A 108 18.22 -1.33 5.65
C ASN A 108 18.94 -1.90 4.43
N SER A 109 18.44 -3.01 3.87
CA SER A 109 19.13 -3.75 2.82
C SER A 109 18.59 -3.53 1.40
N PHE A 110 17.36 -3.03 1.24
CA PHE A 110 16.74 -2.86 -0.09
C PHE A 110 16.54 -1.37 -0.42
N PRO A 111 17.20 -0.83 -1.46
CA PRO A 111 17.05 0.57 -1.86
C PRO A 111 15.60 0.95 -2.16
N GLY A 112 15.16 2.07 -1.57
CA GLY A 112 13.81 2.58 -1.75
C GLY A 112 12.72 1.87 -0.93
N CYS A 113 13.07 0.87 -0.10
CA CYS A 113 12.12 0.20 0.79
C CYS A 113 11.56 1.17 1.84
N ASP A 114 10.24 1.25 1.97
CA ASP A 114 9.53 2.18 2.84
C ASP A 114 8.35 1.56 3.60
N GLY A 115 8.26 0.22 3.64
CA GLY A 115 7.22 -0.49 4.40
C GLY A 115 7.06 -1.95 3.99
N LEU A 116 5.97 -2.64 4.34
CA LEU A 116 4.86 -2.21 5.20
C LEU A 116 4.88 -2.95 6.54
N LYS A 117 4.78 -4.28 6.53
CA LYS A 117 4.67 -5.04 7.78
C LYS A 117 5.08 -6.51 7.65
N THR A 118 5.77 -6.99 8.67
CA THR A 118 6.12 -8.40 8.88
C THR A 118 5.10 -9.10 9.79
N GLY A 119 5.01 -10.43 9.68
CA GLY A 119 4.22 -11.27 10.57
C GLY A 119 4.89 -12.63 10.79
N TRP A 120 4.68 -13.21 11.96
CA TRP A 120 5.13 -14.57 12.29
C TRP A 120 4.27 -15.15 13.42
N THR A 121 3.78 -16.37 13.23
CA THR A 121 3.24 -17.23 14.28
C THR A 121 3.69 -18.66 13.99
N VAL A 122 3.56 -19.56 14.96
CA VAL A 122 3.87 -20.98 14.75
C VAL A 122 3.03 -21.59 13.62
N ALA A 123 1.76 -21.18 13.50
CA ALA A 123 0.85 -21.70 12.47
C ALA A 123 1.03 -21.03 11.10
N ALA A 124 1.35 -19.73 11.06
CA ALA A 124 1.43 -18.97 9.81
C ALA A 124 2.85 -18.86 9.23
N HIS A 125 3.87 -19.20 10.02
CA HIS A 125 5.29 -19.02 9.70
C HIS A 125 5.64 -17.59 9.24
N ALA A 126 6.84 -17.38 8.70
CA ALA A 126 7.32 -16.05 8.36
C ALA A 126 6.61 -15.47 7.14
N SER A 127 5.95 -14.32 7.32
CA SER A 127 5.22 -13.61 6.27
C SER A 127 5.58 -12.12 6.26
N ILE A 128 5.51 -11.48 5.09
CA ILE A 128 5.78 -10.04 4.91
C ILE A 128 4.97 -9.48 3.76
N VAL A 129 4.48 -8.25 3.94
CA VAL A 129 4.05 -7.35 2.88
C VAL A 129 5.04 -6.19 2.88
N THR A 130 5.80 -6.04 1.81
CA THR A 130 6.83 -5.01 1.69
C THR A 130 6.64 -4.17 0.44
N THR A 131 7.15 -2.94 0.45
CA THR A 131 7.08 -2.04 -0.69
C THR A 131 8.36 -1.23 -0.82
N ALA A 132 8.71 -0.91 -2.07
CA ALA A 132 9.83 -0.05 -2.39
C ALA A 132 9.44 0.93 -3.51
N LYS A 133 9.93 2.16 -3.42
CA LYS A 133 9.78 3.19 -4.45
C LYS A 133 11.15 3.64 -4.95
N VAL A 134 11.35 3.55 -6.27
CA VAL A 134 12.54 4.04 -6.96
C VAL A 134 12.09 5.01 -8.04
N LYS A 135 12.46 6.30 -7.89
CA LYS A 135 11.89 7.40 -8.69
C LYS A 135 10.37 7.38 -8.61
N ASP A 136 9.65 7.31 -9.74
CA ASP A 136 8.19 7.29 -9.78
C ASP A 136 7.58 5.89 -9.81
N VAL A 137 8.42 4.85 -9.76
CA VAL A 137 8.00 3.45 -9.82
C VAL A 137 7.92 2.87 -8.41
N ARG A 138 6.76 2.31 -8.05
CA ARG A 138 6.55 1.59 -6.80
C ARG A 138 6.26 0.11 -7.07
N VAL A 139 6.89 -0.75 -6.31
CA VAL A 139 6.60 -2.19 -6.25
C VAL A 139 6.11 -2.60 -4.87
N ILE A 140 5.31 -3.65 -4.83
CA ILE A 140 4.84 -4.31 -3.62
C ILE A 140 5.12 -5.79 -3.77
N ALA A 141 5.74 -6.41 -2.77
CA ALA A 141 5.91 -7.85 -2.68
C ALA A 141 5.14 -8.39 -1.47
N VAL A 142 4.48 -9.53 -1.67
CA VAL A 142 3.78 -10.27 -0.63
C VAL A 142 4.32 -11.68 -0.60
N VAL A 143 4.89 -12.08 0.54
CA VAL A 143 5.42 -13.42 0.78
C VAL A 143 4.74 -13.96 2.03
N LEU A 144 4.13 -15.13 1.92
CA LEU A 144 3.37 -15.76 3.02
C LEU A 144 3.94 -17.15 3.32
N GLY A 145 4.01 -17.50 4.61
CA GLY A 145 4.25 -18.87 5.03
C GLY A 145 5.63 -19.44 4.71
N CYS A 146 6.69 -18.62 4.77
CA CYS A 146 8.04 -19.15 4.59
C CYS A 146 8.43 -20.07 5.74
N GLN A 147 8.67 -21.34 5.39
CA GLN A 147 9.07 -22.40 6.32
C GLN A 147 10.54 -22.75 6.14
N CYS A 148 11.20 -23.06 7.24
CA CYS A 148 12.57 -23.54 7.24
C CYS A 148 12.74 -24.53 8.41
N PRO A 149 13.24 -25.76 8.16
CA PRO A 149 13.46 -26.74 9.22
C PRO A 149 14.38 -26.24 10.35
N ALA A 150 15.25 -25.26 10.06
CA ALA A 150 16.16 -24.66 11.02
C ALA A 150 15.51 -23.62 11.96
N GLY A 151 14.19 -23.39 11.86
CA GLY A 151 13.40 -22.61 12.79
C GLY A 151 13.13 -21.15 12.38
N ALA A 152 12.56 -20.38 13.31
CA ALA A 152 11.97 -19.06 13.03
C ALA A 152 12.93 -18.01 12.45
N LYS A 153 14.19 -17.97 12.90
CA LYS A 153 15.17 -17.00 12.38
C LYS A 153 15.51 -17.29 10.91
N PRO A 154 15.87 -18.54 10.54
CA PRO A 154 16.00 -18.93 9.13
C PRO A 154 14.74 -18.69 8.28
N GLU A 155 13.54 -18.95 8.80
CA GLU A 155 12.27 -18.62 8.11
C GLU A 155 12.18 -17.14 7.74
N GLN A 156 12.49 -16.25 8.69
CA GLN A 156 12.46 -14.80 8.48
C GLN A 156 13.52 -14.35 7.46
N ARG A 157 14.71 -14.94 7.47
CA ARG A 157 15.76 -14.66 6.47
C ARG A 157 15.35 -15.10 5.07
N LEU A 158 14.79 -16.30 4.94
CA LEU A 158 14.28 -16.81 3.67
C LEU A 158 13.18 -15.90 3.13
N ARG A 159 12.22 -15.52 3.98
CA ARG A 159 11.16 -14.56 3.65
C ARG A 159 11.73 -13.25 3.12
N ASP A 160 12.71 -12.68 3.81
CA ASP A 160 13.31 -11.39 3.42
C ASP A 160 14.05 -11.51 2.08
N SER A 161 14.80 -12.60 1.86
CA SER A 161 15.46 -12.88 0.58
C SER A 161 14.45 -12.96 -0.56
N LEU A 162 13.39 -13.76 -0.42
CA LEU A 162 12.35 -13.91 -1.44
C LEU A 162 11.63 -12.59 -1.73
N ALA A 163 11.36 -11.81 -0.70
CA ALA A 163 10.72 -10.51 -0.86
C ALA A 163 11.62 -9.50 -1.59
N ALA A 164 12.93 -9.50 -1.30
CA ALA A 164 13.91 -8.69 -2.02
C ALA A 164 14.00 -9.10 -3.50
N ASP A 165 14.07 -10.41 -3.78
CA ASP A 165 14.13 -10.93 -5.15
C ASP A 165 12.89 -10.54 -5.96
N LEU A 166 11.69 -10.68 -5.37
CA LEU A 166 10.43 -10.29 -6.00
C LEU A 166 10.37 -8.79 -6.29
N MET A 167 10.82 -7.94 -5.35
CA MET A 167 10.87 -6.49 -5.58
C MET A 167 11.87 -6.12 -6.67
N GLY A 168 13.05 -6.75 -6.69
CA GLY A 168 14.07 -6.55 -7.73
C GLY A 168 13.53 -6.92 -9.12
N GLN A 169 12.99 -8.13 -9.26
CA GLN A 169 12.36 -8.59 -10.50
C GLN A 169 11.21 -7.68 -10.94
N GLY A 170 10.39 -7.22 -10.01
CA GLY A 170 9.29 -6.29 -10.26
C GLY A 170 9.78 -4.95 -10.82
N LEU A 171 10.81 -4.37 -10.21
CA LEU A 171 11.40 -3.10 -10.66
C LEU A 171 12.02 -3.23 -12.04
N ASP A 172 12.77 -4.31 -12.29
CA ASP A 172 13.41 -4.53 -13.60
C ASP A 172 12.38 -4.77 -14.70
N LYS A 173 11.30 -5.50 -14.40
CA LYS A 173 10.18 -5.68 -15.32
C LYS A 173 9.51 -4.34 -15.66
N LEU A 174 9.29 -3.47 -14.66
CA LEU A 174 8.66 -2.18 -14.88
C LEU A 174 9.54 -1.25 -15.71
N LYS A 175 10.86 -1.20 -15.44
CA LYS A 175 11.81 -0.45 -16.27
C LYS A 175 11.78 -0.90 -17.74
N LYS A 176 11.72 -2.21 -18.01
CA LYS A 176 11.60 -2.73 -19.38
C LYS A 176 10.30 -2.28 -20.05
N LEU A 177 9.18 -2.37 -19.34
CA LEU A 177 7.88 -1.92 -19.86
C LEU A 177 7.84 -0.41 -20.13
N GLU A 178 8.50 0.40 -19.31
CA GLU A 178 8.64 1.84 -19.54
C GLU A 178 9.50 2.14 -20.77
N ALA A 179 10.62 1.45 -20.93
CA ALA A 179 11.47 1.57 -22.11
C ALA A 179 10.74 1.16 -23.40
N GLU A 180 9.99 0.05 -23.37
CA GLU A 180 9.15 -0.40 -24.49
C GLU A 180 8.05 0.61 -24.84
N LYS A 181 7.40 1.21 -23.83
CA LYS A 181 6.41 2.27 -24.04
C LYS A 181 7.03 3.52 -24.65
N ALA A 182 8.19 3.95 -24.17
CA ALA A 182 8.91 5.09 -24.71
C ALA A 182 9.33 4.85 -26.17
N LEU A 183 9.81 3.65 -26.49
CA LEU A 183 10.16 3.25 -27.86
C LEU A 183 8.92 3.26 -28.77
N ARG A 184 7.80 2.69 -28.32
CA ARG A 184 6.53 2.71 -29.08
C ARG A 184 6.06 4.14 -29.32
N GLN A 185 6.11 5.02 -28.32
CA GLN A 185 5.72 6.42 -28.48
C GLN A 185 6.63 7.17 -29.46
N ALA A 186 7.93 6.91 -29.45
CA ALA A 186 8.88 7.49 -30.40
C ALA A 186 8.67 6.97 -31.85
N GLN A 187 8.11 5.77 -32.01
CA GLN A 187 7.81 5.15 -33.31
C GLN A 187 6.44 5.52 -33.88
N VAL A 188 5.52 6.07 -33.07
CA VAL A 188 4.25 6.60 -33.59
C VAL A 188 4.55 7.90 -34.36
N PRO A 189 4.24 7.98 -35.67
CA PRO A 189 4.44 9.21 -36.41
C PRO A 189 3.64 10.34 -35.77
N ALA A 190 4.25 11.52 -35.62
CA ALA A 190 3.51 12.71 -35.22
C ALA A 190 2.44 12.99 -36.30
N ILE A 191 1.19 12.60 -36.04
CA ILE A 191 0.06 13.01 -36.87
C ILE A 191 -0.01 14.52 -36.72
N ALA A 192 0.37 15.25 -37.77
CA ALA A 192 0.22 16.70 -37.81
C ALA A 192 -1.26 16.99 -37.52
N PRO A 193 -1.58 17.91 -36.58
CA PRO A 193 -2.95 18.30 -36.35
C PRO A 193 -3.55 18.75 -37.69
N PRO A 194 -4.78 18.35 -38.03
CA PRO A 194 -5.40 18.77 -39.27
C PRO A 194 -5.35 20.29 -39.34
N PRO A 195 -5.02 20.88 -40.51
CA PRO A 195 -4.99 22.32 -40.66
C PRO A 195 -6.32 22.88 -40.17
N LYS A 196 -6.28 23.85 -39.24
CA LYS A 196 -7.48 24.51 -38.74
C LYS A 196 -8.25 25.02 -39.95
N ALA A 197 -9.45 24.47 -40.18
CA ALA A 197 -10.32 24.97 -41.22
C ALA A 197 -10.53 26.48 -40.98
N PRO A 198 -10.45 27.33 -42.02
CA PRO A 198 -10.70 28.75 -41.86
C PRO A 198 -12.09 28.91 -41.24
N VAL A 199 -12.13 29.47 -40.04
CA VAL A 199 -13.38 29.85 -39.39
C VAL A 199 -13.98 30.94 -40.27
N LYS A 200 -14.94 30.56 -41.14
CA LYS A 200 -15.82 31.55 -41.76
C LYS A 200 -16.56 32.21 -40.61
N ALA A 201 -16.20 33.46 -40.32
CA ALA A 201 -16.99 34.30 -39.45
C ALA A 201 -18.41 34.32 -40.02
N LYS A 202 -19.35 33.65 -39.33
CA LYS A 202 -20.77 33.89 -39.58
C LYS A 202 -20.99 35.34 -39.24
N LYS A 203 -21.27 36.18 -40.24
CA LYS A 203 -21.89 37.48 -39.98
C LYS A 203 -23.22 37.16 -39.31
N GLU A 204 -23.33 37.46 -38.03
CA GLU A 204 -24.59 37.49 -37.30
C GLU A 204 -25.40 38.69 -37.81
N GLN A 205 -25.91 38.58 -39.04
CA GLN A 205 -26.98 39.47 -39.52
C GLN A 205 -28.23 39.09 -38.72
N GLY A 206 -28.67 40.00 -37.86
CA GLY A 206 -29.88 39.87 -37.05
C GLY A 206 -29.68 40.02 -35.53
N PHE A 207 -28.53 39.66 -34.95
CA PHE A 207 -28.33 39.80 -33.50
C PHE A 207 -28.20 41.27 -33.08
N TRP A 208 -27.47 42.06 -33.87
CA TRP A 208 -27.28 43.49 -33.61
C TRP A 208 -28.53 44.31 -33.94
N ASP A 209 -29.30 43.90 -34.95
CA ASP A 209 -30.57 44.55 -35.31
C ASP A 209 -31.60 44.34 -34.18
N TRP A 210 -31.69 43.12 -33.63
CA TRP A 210 -32.55 42.80 -32.48
C TRP A 210 -32.17 43.54 -31.18
N LEU A 211 -30.87 43.76 -30.94
CA LEU A 211 -30.39 44.52 -29.78
C LEU A 211 -30.66 46.03 -29.88
N GLY A 212 -30.69 46.59 -31.09
CA GLY A 212 -31.01 48.01 -31.33
C GLY A 212 -32.46 48.37 -31.01
N ASP A 213 -33.39 47.45 -31.28
CA ASP A 213 -34.82 47.62 -30.98
C ASP A 213 -35.14 47.51 -29.48
N LEU A 214 -34.23 46.93 -28.67
CA LEU A 214 -34.47 46.72 -27.23
C LEU A 214 -34.16 47.96 -26.37
N PHE A 215 -33.44 48.95 -26.91
CA PHE A 215 -33.01 50.16 -26.19
C PHE A 215 -33.56 51.47 -26.77
N SER A 216 -34.52 51.40 -27.68
CA SER A 216 -35.23 52.57 -28.23
C SER A 216 -36.51 52.87 -27.45
N PHE A 217 -36.36 53.44 -26.24
CA PHE A 217 -37.36 54.21 -25.50
C PHE A 217 -36.70 55.47 -24.93
#